data_AF-A0A846ZDS8-F1
#
_entry.id   AF-A0A846ZDS8-F1
#
_cell.length_a   1.000
_cell.length_b   1.000
_cell.length_c   1.000
_cell.angle_alpha   90.00
_cell.angle_beta   90.00
_cell.angle_gamma   90.00
#
_symmetry.space_group_name_H-M   'P 1'
#
loop_
_entity.id
_entity.type
_entity.pdbx_description
1 polymer ?
#
loop_
_entity_poly.entity_id
_entity_poly.type
_entity_poly.pdbx_seq_one_letter_code
_entity_poly.pdbx_strand_id
1 'polypeptide(L)'
;MRPQLVRLAGAGLAGAAAELCGLGLVASAAWLVARAAQRPELAALSLAIVAVRGFALAKGSLRYVERLAGHDAALRALAELRGRVFDALAAARPSARGRVRDGDALSRMVSDVDAVQDLVLRCVLPAVAAVACGVAGVVVCAAVCVPAGAVLAAGVFAAGVVVPVVAAAAGGRAAVRAAAGREELAVCALDVLEGAADLAMFGASGRFAARAVGAAGRLEGAERSAARVAALVAAAGFAVQGVTVAAVVWAGLRAGVDGVGAAVLALTALVAVESVLPLA
;
A
#
# COMPACT_ATOMS: atom_id res chain seq x y z
N MET A 1 -25.27 0.86 7.64
CA MET A 1 -24.42 1.29 6.52
C MET A 1 -23.71 2.63 6.74
N ARG A 2 -24.39 3.80 6.87
CA ARG A 2 -23.71 5.09 7.15
C ARG A 2 -22.73 5.14 8.37
N PRO A 3 -22.99 4.48 9.52
CA PRO A 3 -22.08 4.57 10.66
C PRO A 3 -20.76 3.79 10.49
N GLN A 4 -20.71 2.77 9.63
CA GLN A 4 -19.47 2.02 9.35
C GLN A 4 -18.49 2.85 8.51
N LEU A 5 -19.00 3.53 7.47
CA LEU A 5 -18.19 4.42 6.63
C LEU A 5 -17.58 5.59 7.42
N VAL A 6 -18.32 6.17 8.37
CA VAL A 6 -17.81 7.25 9.23
C VAL A 6 -16.68 6.75 10.16
N ARG A 7 -16.81 5.55 10.73
CA ARG A 7 -15.77 4.97 11.59
C ARG A 7 -14.53 4.58 10.78
N LEU A 8 -14.72 4.08 9.57
CA LEU A 8 -13.63 3.77 8.63
C LEU A 8 -12.92 5.02 8.13
N ALA A 9 -13.67 6.08 7.79
CA ALA A 9 -13.09 7.37 7.45
C ALA A 9 -12.30 7.95 8.64
N GLY A 10 -12.82 7.82 9.86
CA GLY A 10 -12.11 8.18 11.10
C GLY A 10 -10.80 7.40 11.30
N ALA A 11 -10.80 6.09 10.99
CA ALA A 11 -9.59 5.26 11.02
C ALA A 11 -8.54 5.75 10.02
N GLY A 12 -8.97 6.08 8.81
CA GLY A 12 -8.13 6.64 7.76
C GLY A 12 -7.51 7.98 8.10
N LEU A 13 -8.32 8.88 8.65
CA LEU A 13 -7.85 10.18 9.13
C LEU A 13 -6.85 10.01 10.28
N ALA A 14 -7.08 9.05 11.19
CA ALA A 14 -6.12 8.72 12.25
C ALA A 14 -4.81 8.17 11.66
N GLY A 15 -4.89 7.32 10.63
CA GLY A 15 -3.71 6.83 9.91
C GLY A 15 -2.93 7.94 9.20
N ALA A 16 -3.62 8.82 8.47
CA ALA A 16 -3.00 9.98 7.83
C ALA A 16 -2.36 10.94 8.85
N ALA A 17 -3.02 11.17 9.98
CA ALA A 17 -2.46 11.97 11.07
C ALA A 17 -1.25 11.29 11.72
N ALA A 18 -1.24 9.95 11.83
CA ALA A 18 -0.09 9.20 12.33
C ALA A 18 1.13 9.32 11.40
N GLU A 19 0.89 9.26 10.08
CA GLU A 19 1.90 9.47 9.05
C GLU A 19 2.49 10.89 9.13
N LEU A 20 1.64 11.92 9.25
CA LEU A 20 2.07 13.31 9.45
C LEU A 20 2.88 13.50 10.75
N CYS A 21 2.46 12.86 11.84
CA CYS A 21 3.24 12.84 13.07
C CYS A 21 4.59 12.15 12.87
N GLY A 22 4.65 11.12 12.01
CA GLY A 22 5.90 10.48 11.60
C GLY A 22 6.84 11.43 10.87
N LEU A 23 6.32 12.23 9.93
CA LEU A 23 7.10 13.25 9.24
C LEU A 23 7.61 14.31 10.22
N GLY A 24 6.74 14.82 11.10
CA GLY A 24 7.12 15.79 12.13
C GLY A 24 8.15 15.24 13.12
N LEU A 25 8.04 13.96 13.49
CA LEU A 25 9.01 13.25 14.33
C LEU A 25 10.39 13.24 13.68
N VAL A 26 10.47 12.83 12.41
CA VAL A 26 11.75 12.71 11.69
C VAL A 26 12.36 14.10 11.46
N ALA A 27 11.57 15.09 11.04
CA ALA A 27 12.05 16.46 10.85
C ALA A 27 12.57 17.07 12.16
N SER A 28 11.84 16.90 13.27
CA SER A 28 12.24 17.38 14.59
C SER A 28 13.48 16.66 15.12
N ALA A 29 13.57 15.34 14.90
CA ALA A 29 14.73 14.54 15.28
C ALA A 29 15.97 14.92 14.46
N ALA A 30 15.82 15.15 13.16
CA ALA A 30 16.88 15.64 12.27
C ALA A 30 17.46 16.95 12.77
N TRP A 31 16.58 17.91 13.07
CA TRP A 31 16.96 19.20 13.61
C TRP A 31 17.67 19.05 14.96
N LEU A 32 17.10 18.26 15.88
CA LEU A 32 17.67 18.01 17.21
C LEU A 32 19.09 17.45 17.12
N VAL A 33 19.30 16.41 16.32
CA VAL A 33 20.60 15.73 16.19
C VAL A 33 21.63 16.67 15.57
N ALA A 34 21.27 17.35 14.47
CA ALA A 34 22.19 18.27 13.80
C ALA A 34 22.51 19.49 14.67
N ARG A 35 21.53 20.02 15.41
CA ARG A 35 21.73 21.15 16.33
C ARG A 35 22.54 20.73 17.56
N ALA A 36 22.31 19.54 18.11
CA ALA A 36 23.10 19.01 19.22
C ALA A 36 24.58 18.83 18.87
N ALA A 37 24.90 18.50 17.61
CA ALA A 37 26.29 18.39 17.14
C ALA A 37 27.06 19.73 17.26
N GLN A 38 26.37 20.87 17.22
CA GLN A 38 26.96 22.20 17.41
C GLN A 38 27.24 22.54 18.89
N ARG A 39 26.93 21.63 19.82
CA ARG A 39 27.06 21.81 21.28
C ARG A 39 26.43 23.10 21.84
N PRO A 40 25.16 23.40 21.52
CA PRO A 40 24.43 24.50 22.13
C PRO A 40 24.09 24.18 23.60
N GLU A 41 23.63 25.19 24.33
CA GLU A 41 23.03 25.00 25.65
C GLU A 41 21.77 24.11 25.59
N LEU A 42 21.51 23.33 26.65
CA LEU A 42 20.36 22.42 26.70
C LEU A 42 19.02 23.15 26.55
N ALA A 43 18.92 24.40 27.00
CA ALA A 43 17.71 25.20 26.90
C ALA A 43 17.24 25.35 25.44
N ALA A 44 18.17 25.50 24.49
CA ALA A 44 17.88 25.63 23.06
C ALA A 44 17.36 24.34 22.42
N LEU A 45 17.57 23.17 23.05
CA LEU A 45 17.13 21.86 22.55
C LEU A 45 15.81 21.41 23.20
N SER A 46 15.40 22.03 24.30
CA SER A 46 14.25 21.61 25.11
C SER A 46 12.96 21.44 24.30
N LEU A 47 12.62 22.42 23.46
CA LEU A 47 11.43 22.37 22.60
C LEU A 47 11.48 21.20 21.63
N ALA A 48 12.63 20.95 21.00
CA ALA A 48 12.79 19.85 20.06
C ALA A 48 12.69 18.48 20.75
N ILE A 49 13.21 18.34 21.98
CA ILE A 49 13.07 17.11 22.77
C ILE A 49 11.59 16.84 23.09
N VAL A 50 10.85 17.87 23.50
CA VAL A 50 9.41 17.77 23.78
C VAL A 50 8.63 17.47 22.50
N ALA A 51 8.96 18.11 21.39
CA ALA A 51 8.33 17.87 20.10
C ALA A 51 8.53 16.43 19.62
N VAL A 52 9.77 15.91 19.66
CA VAL A 52 10.07 14.51 19.31
C VAL A 52 9.24 13.54 20.16
N ARG A 53 9.17 13.75 21.47
CA ARG A 53 8.35 12.93 22.37
C ARG A 53 6.85 13.04 22.06
N GLY A 54 6.36 14.25 21.85
CA GLY A 54 4.97 14.53 21.50
C GLY A 54 4.57 13.83 20.20
N PHE A 55 5.36 13.98 19.15
CA PHE A 55 5.13 13.31 17.87
C PHE A 55 5.24 11.79 17.97
N ALA A 56 6.19 11.26 18.74
CA ALA A 56 6.32 9.81 18.93
C ALA A 56 5.08 9.21 19.62
N LEU A 57 4.58 9.86 20.68
CA LEU A 57 3.38 9.43 21.40
C LEU A 57 2.10 9.61 20.55
N ALA A 58 1.97 10.74 19.86
CA ALA A 58 0.85 11.00 18.95
C ALA A 58 0.82 9.98 17.81
N LYS A 59 1.97 9.72 17.16
CA LYS A 59 2.09 8.69 16.12
C LYS A 59 1.65 7.32 16.63
N GLY A 60 2.14 6.90 17.81
CA GLY A 60 1.80 5.60 18.39
C GLY A 60 0.32 5.46 18.72
N SER A 61 -0.26 6.48 19.35
CA SER A 61 -1.68 6.49 19.72
C SER A 61 -2.61 6.54 18.50
N LEU A 62 -2.32 7.37 17.50
CA LEU A 62 -3.08 7.46 16.26
C LEU A 62 -3.01 6.16 15.45
N ARG A 63 -1.83 5.55 15.35
CA ARG A 63 -1.63 4.25 14.68
C ARG A 63 -2.36 3.12 15.41
N TYR A 64 -2.47 3.20 16.74
CA TYR A 64 -3.28 2.26 17.52
C TYR A 64 -4.77 2.42 17.22
N VAL A 65 -5.29 3.65 17.20
CA VAL A 65 -6.69 3.93 16.85
C VAL A 65 -7.01 3.46 15.43
N GLU A 66 -6.14 3.75 14.46
CA GLU A 66 -6.25 3.26 13.08
C GLU A 66 -6.35 1.72 13.04
N ARG A 67 -5.41 1.02 13.68
CA ARG A 67 -5.39 -0.45 13.72
C ARG A 67 -6.63 -1.02 14.39
N LEU A 68 -7.07 -0.45 15.51
CA LEU A 68 -8.24 -0.93 16.24
C LEU A 68 -9.50 -0.77 15.40
N ALA A 69 -9.69 0.39 14.76
CA ALA A 69 -10.82 0.65 13.91
C ALA A 69 -10.80 -0.20 12.62
N GLY A 70 -9.61 -0.43 12.04
CA GLY A 70 -9.45 -1.33 10.90
C GLY A 70 -9.78 -2.79 11.25
N HIS A 71 -9.35 -3.25 12.42
CA HIS A 71 -9.65 -4.62 12.88
C HIS A 71 -11.14 -4.81 13.17
N ASP A 72 -11.77 -3.84 13.84
CA ASP A 72 -13.21 -3.85 14.10
C ASP A 72 -14.03 -3.90 12.80
N ALA A 73 -13.60 -3.18 11.76
CA ALA A 73 -14.24 -3.26 10.45
C ALA A 73 -14.08 -4.62 9.78
N ALA A 74 -12.87 -5.19 9.80
CA ALA A 74 -12.61 -6.52 9.25
C ALA A 74 -13.43 -7.62 9.95
N LEU A 75 -13.54 -7.56 11.28
CA LEU A 75 -14.33 -8.52 12.06
C LEU A 75 -15.83 -8.41 11.75
N ARG A 76 -16.36 -7.20 11.57
CA ARG A 76 -17.75 -6.99 11.18
C ARG A 76 -18.04 -7.51 9.78
N ALA A 77 -17.16 -7.23 8.82
CA ALA A 77 -17.28 -7.77 7.47
C ALA A 77 -17.28 -9.31 7.49
N LEU A 78 -16.43 -9.93 8.30
CA LEU A 78 -16.42 -11.38 8.49
C LEU A 78 -17.72 -11.92 9.12
N ALA A 79 -18.27 -11.23 10.12
CA ALA A 79 -19.53 -11.61 10.75
C ALA A 79 -20.72 -11.51 9.78
N GLU A 80 -20.78 -10.43 9.00
CA GLU A 80 -21.79 -10.24 7.94
C GLU A 80 -21.65 -11.30 6.85
N LEU A 81 -20.43 -11.64 6.42
CA LEU A 81 -20.20 -12.72 5.45
C LEU A 81 -20.64 -14.08 5.99
N ARG A 82 -20.31 -14.40 7.25
CA ARG A 82 -20.75 -15.65 7.89
C ARG A 82 -22.26 -15.76 7.98
N GLY A 83 -22.95 -14.68 8.35
CA GLY A 83 -24.42 -14.65 8.37
C GLY A 83 -25.00 -14.93 6.98
N ARG A 84 -24.48 -14.26 5.95
CA ARG A 84 -24.91 -14.44 4.56
C ARG A 84 -24.66 -15.85 4.03
N VAL A 85 -23.51 -16.45 4.35
CA VAL A 85 -23.20 -17.85 3.99
C VAL A 85 -24.15 -18.81 4.70
N PHE A 86 -24.42 -18.59 6.00
CA PHE A 86 -25.34 -19.43 6.76
C PHE A 86 -26.77 -19.33 6.22
N ASP A 87 -27.26 -18.12 5.94
CA ASP A 87 -28.59 -17.90 5.36
C ASP A 87 -28.71 -18.55 3.97
N ALA A 88 -27.66 -18.47 3.15
CA ALA A 88 -27.62 -19.14 1.84
C ALA A 88 -27.66 -20.68 1.98
N LEU A 89 -26.95 -21.24 2.96
CA LEU A 89 -26.97 -22.68 3.26
C LEU A 89 -28.32 -23.11 3.85
N ALA A 90 -28.95 -22.29 4.70
CA ALA A 90 -30.23 -22.58 5.32
C ALA A 90 -31.41 -22.44 4.34
N ALA A 91 -31.34 -21.50 3.40
CA ALA A 91 -32.33 -21.32 2.34
C ALA A 91 -32.25 -22.40 1.25
N ALA A 92 -31.10 -23.09 1.12
CA ALA A 92 -30.93 -24.22 0.21
C ALA A 92 -31.70 -25.45 0.73
N ARG A 93 -33.01 -25.53 0.40
CA ARG A 93 -33.80 -26.73 0.63
C ARG A 93 -33.30 -27.89 -0.26
N PRO A 94 -33.24 -29.13 0.25
CA PRO A 94 -32.91 -30.31 -0.55
C PRO A 94 -34.14 -30.75 -1.34
N SER A 95 -34.53 -30.00 -2.38
CA SER A 95 -35.63 -30.44 -3.25
C SER A 95 -35.54 -29.88 -4.67
N ALA A 96 -35.30 -30.82 -5.58
CA ALA A 96 -35.70 -30.87 -6.97
C ALA A 96 -35.11 -29.84 -7.97
N ARG A 97 -34.16 -30.35 -8.76
CA ARG A 97 -34.01 -30.13 -10.21
C ARG A 97 -34.22 -28.70 -10.72
N GLY A 98 -33.10 -28.01 -10.94
CA GLY A 98 -32.90 -27.22 -12.16
C GLY A 98 -33.47 -25.81 -12.16
N ARG A 99 -32.77 -24.88 -11.50
CA ARG A 99 -32.32 -23.58 -12.06
C ARG A 99 -31.66 -22.76 -10.94
N VAL A 100 -30.33 -22.70 -11.00
CA VAL A 100 -29.48 -21.74 -10.30
C VAL A 100 -30.03 -20.32 -10.52
N ARG A 101 -30.14 -19.45 -9.47
CA ARG A 101 -29.79 -18.00 -9.53
C ARG A 101 -30.12 -17.08 -8.34
N ASP A 102 -30.72 -17.51 -7.23
CA ASP A 102 -30.99 -16.55 -6.13
C ASP A 102 -29.82 -16.34 -5.15
N GLY A 103 -29.00 -17.36 -4.91
CA GLY A 103 -27.78 -17.23 -4.08
C GLY A 103 -26.65 -16.43 -4.75
N ASP A 104 -26.61 -16.41 -6.07
CA ASP A 104 -25.58 -15.73 -6.87
C ASP A 104 -25.82 -14.21 -6.92
N ALA A 105 -27.08 -13.77 -6.98
CA ALA A 105 -27.43 -12.35 -6.93
C ALA A 105 -27.11 -11.71 -5.56
N LEU A 106 -27.39 -12.43 -4.47
CA LEU A 106 -27.02 -12.00 -3.11
C LEU A 106 -25.49 -11.97 -2.97
N SER A 107 -24.78 -13.01 -3.41
CA SER A 107 -23.31 -13.09 -3.37
C SER A 107 -22.63 -11.95 -4.14
N ARG A 108 -23.19 -11.54 -5.29
CA ARG A 108 -22.67 -10.41 -6.08
C ARG A 108 -22.87 -9.07 -5.41
N MET A 109 -24.08 -8.78 -4.90
CA MET A 109 -24.36 -7.51 -4.19
C MET A 109 -23.50 -7.35 -2.92
N VAL A 110 -23.23 -8.48 -2.26
CA VAL A 110 -22.38 -8.62 -1.08
C VAL A 110 -20.91 -8.38 -1.43
N SER A 111 -20.43 -9.04 -2.48
CA SER A 111 -19.05 -8.90 -2.97
C SER A 111 -18.78 -7.48 -3.50
N ASP A 112 -19.77 -6.84 -4.13
CA ASP A 112 -19.64 -5.46 -4.62
C ASP A 112 -19.49 -4.46 -3.46
N VAL A 113 -20.25 -4.64 -2.37
CA VAL A 113 -20.13 -3.79 -1.17
C VAL A 113 -18.79 -4.02 -0.46
N ASP A 114 -18.35 -5.27 -0.36
CA ASP A 114 -17.07 -5.61 0.25
C ASP A 114 -15.90 -5.07 -0.60
N ALA A 115 -16.02 -5.12 -1.94
CA ALA A 115 -15.04 -4.53 -2.87
C ALA A 115 -14.95 -3.00 -2.76
N VAL A 116 -16.08 -2.30 -2.59
CA VAL A 116 -16.07 -0.84 -2.37
C VAL A 116 -15.42 -0.46 -1.04
N GLN A 117 -15.68 -1.23 0.03
CA GLN A 117 -15.00 -1.01 1.31
C GLN A 117 -13.50 -1.28 1.21
N ASP A 118 -13.11 -2.36 0.53
CA ASP A 118 -11.71 -2.72 0.33
C ASP A 118 -10.97 -1.68 -0.51
N LEU A 119 -11.61 -1.15 -1.55
CA LEU A 119 -11.07 -0.06 -2.37
C LEU A 119 -10.85 1.22 -1.54
N VAL A 120 -11.82 1.60 -0.71
CA VAL A 120 -11.69 2.78 0.16
C VAL A 120 -10.55 2.60 1.15
N LEU A 121 -10.46 1.42 1.78
CA LEU A 121 -9.49 1.15 2.84
C LEU A 121 -8.06 0.91 2.34
N ARG A 122 -7.91 0.22 1.22
CA ARG A 122 -6.60 -0.19 0.70
C ARG A 122 -6.03 0.75 -0.34
N CYS A 123 -6.87 1.58 -0.98
CA CYS A 123 -6.41 2.48 -2.03
C CYS A 123 -6.63 3.95 -1.65
N VAL A 124 -7.86 4.36 -1.31
CA VAL A 124 -8.19 5.77 -1.13
C VAL A 124 -7.53 6.34 0.13
N LEU A 125 -7.66 5.66 1.27
CA LEU A 125 -7.11 6.13 2.54
C LEU A 125 -5.57 6.26 2.50
N PRO A 126 -4.82 5.23 2.05
CA PRO A 126 -3.37 5.35 1.88
C PRO A 126 -2.99 6.46 0.89
N ALA A 127 -3.73 6.63 -0.21
CA ALA A 127 -3.48 7.70 -1.17
C ALA A 127 -3.65 9.09 -0.57
N VAL A 128 -4.71 9.32 0.21
CA VAL A 128 -4.92 10.60 0.91
C VAL A 128 -3.82 10.86 1.93
N ALA A 129 -3.41 9.84 2.70
CA ALA A 129 -2.32 9.96 3.66
C ALA A 129 -0.98 10.30 2.97
N ALA A 130 -0.67 9.60 1.88
CA ALA A 130 0.53 9.83 1.07
C ALA A 130 0.55 11.25 0.46
N VAL A 131 -0.58 11.71 -0.09
CA VAL A 131 -0.70 13.09 -0.59
C VAL A 131 -0.54 14.11 0.53
N ALA A 132 -1.17 13.89 1.68
CA ALA A 132 -1.05 14.78 2.83
C ALA A 132 0.40 14.88 3.33
N CYS A 133 1.10 13.74 3.45
CA CYS A 133 2.52 13.70 3.83
C CYS A 133 3.43 14.34 2.78
N GLY A 134 3.19 14.06 1.50
CA GLY A 134 3.93 14.69 0.40
C GLY A 134 3.79 16.21 0.41
N VAL A 135 2.56 16.72 0.54
CA VAL A 135 2.29 18.16 0.64
C VAL A 135 2.93 18.75 1.90
N ALA A 136 2.77 18.11 3.06
CA ALA A 136 3.38 18.58 4.30
C ALA A 136 4.91 18.63 4.20
N GLY A 137 5.54 17.62 3.60
CA GLY A 137 6.98 17.60 3.34
C GLY A 137 7.43 18.73 2.44
N VAL A 138 6.70 18.99 1.34
CA VAL A 138 6.95 20.11 0.44
C VAL A 138 6.84 21.45 1.18
N VAL A 139 5.81 21.63 2.01
CA VAL A 139 5.60 22.84 2.80
C VAL A 139 6.75 23.06 3.80
N VAL A 140 7.16 22.01 4.52
CA VAL A 140 8.30 22.08 5.45
C VAL A 140 9.58 22.44 4.72
N CYS A 141 9.88 21.80 3.59
CA CYS A 141 11.07 22.11 2.80
C CYS A 141 11.02 23.52 2.21
N ALA A 142 9.86 23.97 1.73
CA ALA A 142 9.69 25.32 1.18
C ALA A 142 9.83 26.41 2.27
N ALA A 143 9.42 26.12 3.50
CA ALA A 143 9.58 27.03 4.64
C ALA A 143 11.07 27.22 5.03
N VAL A 144 11.90 26.21 4.84
CA VAL A 144 13.37 26.33 4.99
C VAL A 144 13.98 27.01 3.77
N CYS A 145 13.62 26.56 2.58
CA CYS A 145 14.19 27.01 1.32
C CYS A 145 13.23 26.73 0.15
N VAL A 146 12.66 27.79 -0.44
CA VAL A 146 11.70 27.71 -1.56
C VAL A 146 12.18 26.82 -2.72
N PRO A 147 13.42 26.95 -3.27
CA PRO A 147 13.85 26.09 -4.36
C PRO A 147 13.98 24.62 -3.95
N ALA A 148 14.34 24.31 -2.70
CA ALA A 148 14.38 22.94 -2.19
C ALA A 148 12.97 22.33 -2.12
N GLY A 149 11.97 23.13 -1.71
CA GLY A 149 10.56 22.74 -1.76
C GLY A 149 10.06 22.44 -3.16
N ALA A 150 10.43 23.24 -4.16
CA ALA A 150 10.08 23.01 -5.56
C ALA A 150 10.68 21.71 -6.13
N VAL A 151 11.96 21.44 -5.80
CA VAL A 151 12.63 20.18 -6.18
C VAL A 151 11.95 18.98 -5.52
N LEU A 152 11.60 19.08 -4.24
CA LEU A 152 10.87 18.02 -3.55
C LEU A 152 9.49 17.78 -4.17
N ALA A 153 8.76 18.84 -4.53
CA ALA A 153 7.46 18.72 -5.18
C ALA A 153 7.56 17.96 -6.51
N ALA A 154 8.59 18.24 -7.31
CA ALA A 154 8.87 17.51 -8.54
C ALA A 154 9.22 16.04 -8.29
N GLY A 155 10.03 15.75 -7.26
CA GLY A 155 10.38 14.38 -6.88
C GLY A 155 9.20 13.57 -6.36
N VAL A 156 8.36 14.16 -5.51
CA VAL A 156 7.12 13.56 -5.01
C VAL A 156 6.14 13.31 -6.16
N PHE A 157 6.01 14.25 -7.11
CA PHE A 157 5.18 14.05 -8.30
C PHE A 157 5.72 12.91 -9.20
N ALA A 158 7.05 12.85 -9.41
CA ALA A 158 7.67 11.77 -10.15
C ALA A 158 7.42 10.41 -9.48
N ALA A 159 7.64 10.32 -8.17
CA ALA A 159 7.44 9.08 -7.41
C ALA A 159 5.96 8.67 -7.32
N GLY A 160 5.04 9.62 -7.17
CA GLY A 160 3.61 9.35 -6.94
C GLY A 160 2.73 9.28 -8.18
N VAL A 161 3.21 9.75 -9.33
CA VAL A 161 2.45 9.71 -10.59
C VAL A 161 3.22 8.99 -11.67
N VAL A 162 4.46 9.40 -11.94
CA VAL A 162 5.22 8.87 -13.08
C VAL A 162 5.58 7.40 -12.86
N VAL A 163 6.10 7.03 -11.68
CA VAL A 163 6.48 5.64 -11.38
C VAL A 163 5.26 4.69 -11.42
N PRO A 164 4.11 4.96 -10.76
CA PRO A 164 2.92 4.11 -10.85
C PRO A 164 2.35 3.99 -12.28
N VAL A 165 2.33 5.09 -13.05
CA VAL A 165 1.82 5.05 -14.43
C VAL A 165 2.70 4.17 -15.31
N VAL A 166 4.03 4.29 -15.17
CA VAL A 166 4.98 3.43 -15.88
C VAL A 166 4.86 1.98 -15.40
N ALA A 167 4.67 1.75 -14.10
CA ALA A 167 4.46 0.43 -13.52
C ALA A 167 3.20 -0.25 -14.07
N ALA A 168 2.09 0.47 -14.12
CA ALA A 168 0.83 0.00 -14.68
C ALA A 168 0.95 -0.32 -16.18
N ALA A 169 1.61 0.57 -16.95
CA ALA A 169 1.81 0.39 -18.39
C ALA A 169 2.76 -0.78 -18.71
N ALA A 170 3.85 -0.93 -17.95
CA ALA A 170 4.85 -1.98 -18.18
C ALA A 170 4.42 -3.35 -17.61
N GLY A 171 3.71 -3.35 -16.47
CA GLY A 171 3.38 -4.54 -15.69
C GLY A 171 2.00 -5.12 -15.96
N GLY A 172 1.04 -4.33 -16.44
CA GLY A 172 -0.36 -4.74 -16.57
C GLY A 172 -0.56 -6.03 -17.38
N ARG A 173 0.14 -6.15 -18.52
CA ARG A 173 0.07 -7.37 -19.34
C ARG A 173 0.69 -8.60 -18.67
N ALA A 174 1.76 -8.42 -17.90
CA ALA A 174 2.41 -9.50 -17.17
C ALA A 174 1.53 -9.98 -16.01
N ALA A 175 0.90 -9.06 -15.29
CA ALA A 175 -0.04 -9.35 -14.21
C ALA A 175 -1.27 -10.13 -14.70
N VAL A 176 -1.88 -9.70 -15.83
CA VAL A 176 -3.01 -10.41 -16.45
C VAL A 176 -2.63 -11.82 -16.88
N ARG A 177 -1.45 -12.00 -17.50
CA ARG A 177 -0.96 -13.32 -17.88
C ARG A 177 -0.70 -14.23 -16.68
N ALA A 178 -0.16 -13.70 -15.58
CA ALA A 178 0.05 -14.47 -14.35
C ALA A 178 -1.29 -14.86 -13.70
N ALA A 179 -2.29 -13.98 -13.72
CA ALA A 179 -3.64 -14.29 -13.25
C ALA A 179 -4.30 -15.42 -14.07
N ALA A 180 -4.28 -15.32 -15.40
CA ALA A 180 -4.80 -16.36 -16.29
C ALA A 180 -4.05 -17.70 -16.12
N GLY A 181 -2.73 -17.67 -15.93
CA GLY A 181 -1.93 -18.86 -15.67
C GLY A 181 -2.26 -19.53 -14.33
N ARG A 182 -2.57 -18.75 -13.29
CA ARG A 182 -3.03 -19.27 -11.99
C ARG A 182 -4.39 -19.95 -12.09
N GLU A 183 -5.30 -19.36 -12.84
CA GLU A 183 -6.61 -19.96 -13.12
C GLU A 183 -6.47 -21.26 -13.91
N GLU A 184 -5.66 -21.27 -14.97
CA GLU A 184 -5.40 -22.48 -15.78
C GLU A 184 -4.79 -23.61 -14.93
N LEU A 185 -3.82 -23.29 -14.07
CA LEU A 185 -3.21 -24.27 -13.16
C LEU A 185 -4.23 -24.81 -12.14
N ALA A 186 -5.10 -23.95 -11.60
CA ALA A 186 -6.14 -24.36 -10.67
C ALA A 186 -7.11 -25.36 -11.32
N VAL A 187 -7.55 -25.09 -12.55
CA VAL A 187 -8.41 -26.02 -13.31
C VAL A 187 -7.69 -27.35 -13.56
N CYS A 188 -6.44 -27.31 -14.03
CA CYS A 188 -5.68 -28.54 -14.27
C CYS A 188 -5.44 -29.35 -12.98
N ALA A 189 -5.26 -28.68 -11.85
CA ALA A 189 -5.10 -29.34 -10.56
C ALA A 189 -6.40 -30.03 -10.12
N LEU A 190 -7.56 -29.39 -10.30
CA LEU A 190 -8.86 -30.00 -10.02
C LEU A 190 -9.12 -31.21 -10.93
N ASP A 191 -8.85 -31.11 -12.23
CA ASP A 191 -9.00 -32.24 -13.17
C ASP A 191 -8.18 -33.47 -12.73
N VAL A 192 -6.96 -33.25 -12.22
CA VAL A 192 -6.08 -34.33 -11.75
C VAL A 192 -6.55 -34.90 -10.41
N LEU A 193 -7.02 -34.06 -9.48
CA LEU A 193 -7.40 -34.47 -8.12
C LEU A 193 -8.80 -35.08 -8.06
N GLU A 194 -9.79 -34.41 -8.65
CA GLU A 194 -11.19 -34.86 -8.66
C GLU A 194 -11.41 -35.97 -9.69
N GLY A 195 -10.72 -35.90 -10.84
CA GLY A 195 -10.80 -36.90 -11.90
C GLY A 195 -9.84 -38.10 -11.75
N ALA A 196 -9.12 -38.21 -10.63
CA ALA A 196 -8.01 -39.16 -10.46
C ALA A 196 -8.39 -40.62 -10.75
N ALA A 197 -9.57 -41.06 -10.27
CA ALA A 197 -10.05 -42.43 -10.43
C ALA A 197 -10.36 -42.75 -11.91
N ASP A 198 -11.07 -41.84 -12.59
CA ASP A 198 -11.39 -41.98 -14.01
C ASP A 198 -10.12 -41.94 -14.86
N LEU A 199 -9.21 -41.00 -14.57
CA LEU A 199 -7.93 -40.87 -15.27
C LEU A 199 -7.06 -42.13 -15.11
N ALA A 200 -7.07 -42.77 -13.93
CA ALA A 200 -6.36 -44.02 -13.70
C ALA A 200 -7.00 -45.18 -14.47
N MET A 201 -8.33 -45.27 -14.49
CA MET A 201 -9.07 -46.29 -15.24
C MET A 201 -8.80 -46.23 -16.74
N PHE A 202 -8.71 -45.02 -17.31
CA PHE A 202 -8.44 -44.82 -18.74
C PHE A 202 -6.94 -44.71 -19.09
N GLY A 203 -6.03 -44.89 -18.12
CA GLY A 203 -4.58 -44.76 -18.34
C GLY A 203 -4.12 -43.36 -18.77
N ALA A 204 -4.92 -42.33 -18.50
CA ALA A 204 -4.71 -40.95 -18.94
C ALA A 204 -3.97 -40.07 -17.91
N SER A 205 -3.70 -40.58 -16.70
CA SER A 205 -3.11 -39.81 -15.59
C SER A 205 -1.81 -39.10 -15.98
N GLY A 206 -0.91 -39.76 -16.72
CA GLY A 206 0.36 -39.17 -17.18
C GLY A 206 0.16 -37.97 -18.11
N ARG A 207 -0.87 -38.02 -18.98
CA ARG A 207 -1.18 -36.93 -19.92
C ARG A 207 -1.69 -35.68 -19.19
N PHE A 208 -2.58 -35.86 -18.21
CA PHE A 208 -3.14 -34.74 -17.45
C PHE A 208 -2.13 -34.18 -16.44
N ALA A 209 -1.31 -35.02 -15.83
CA ALA A 209 -0.19 -34.57 -15.01
C ALA A 209 0.80 -33.72 -15.84
N ALA A 210 1.16 -34.17 -17.05
CA ALA A 210 2.02 -33.40 -17.96
C ALA A 210 1.37 -32.06 -18.36
N ARG A 211 0.05 -32.02 -18.54
CA ARG A 211 -0.69 -30.78 -18.81
C ARG A 211 -0.61 -29.79 -17.65
N ALA A 212 -0.80 -30.27 -16.41
CA ALA A 212 -0.68 -29.45 -15.20
C ALA A 212 0.75 -28.91 -15.03
N VAL A 213 1.78 -29.73 -15.26
CA VAL A 213 3.19 -29.29 -15.26
C VAL A 213 3.44 -28.24 -16.34
N GLY A 214 2.88 -28.41 -17.54
CA GLY A 214 2.96 -27.41 -18.60
C GLY A 214 2.30 -26.07 -18.23
N ALA A 215 1.14 -26.11 -17.56
CA ALA A 215 0.46 -24.92 -17.04
C ALA A 215 1.29 -24.22 -15.96
N ALA A 216 1.88 -24.99 -15.04
CA ALA A 216 2.78 -24.47 -14.03
C ALA A 216 4.02 -23.77 -14.64
N GLY A 217 4.62 -24.35 -15.69
CA GLY A 217 5.75 -23.72 -16.39
C GLY A 217 5.38 -22.41 -17.10
N ARG A 218 4.17 -22.32 -17.68
CA ARG A 218 3.65 -21.06 -18.25
C ARG A 218 3.43 -20.01 -17.17
N LEU A 219 2.84 -20.39 -16.05
CA LEU A 219 2.62 -19.51 -14.90
C LEU A 219 3.96 -18.99 -14.37
N GLU A 220 4.94 -19.86 -14.17
CA GLU A 220 6.27 -19.48 -13.71
C GLU A 220 6.94 -18.45 -14.63
N GLY A 221 6.85 -18.65 -15.96
CA GLY A 221 7.33 -17.67 -16.94
C GLY A 221 6.64 -16.31 -16.81
N ALA A 222 5.32 -16.30 -16.63
CA ALA A 222 4.54 -15.09 -16.43
C ALA A 222 4.90 -14.38 -15.11
N GLU A 223 5.00 -15.11 -14.00
CA GLU A 223 5.36 -14.58 -12.69
C GLU A 223 6.80 -14.05 -12.67
N ARG A 224 7.76 -14.73 -13.29
CA ARG A 224 9.13 -14.20 -13.45
C ARG A 224 9.12 -12.89 -14.22
N SER A 225 8.32 -12.77 -15.28
CA SER A 225 8.21 -11.52 -16.04
C SER A 225 7.58 -10.39 -15.22
N ALA A 226 6.53 -10.68 -14.45
CA ALA A 226 5.88 -9.73 -13.56
C ALA A 226 6.83 -9.29 -12.43
N ALA A 227 7.54 -10.24 -11.81
CA ALA A 227 8.51 -9.98 -10.75
C ALA A 227 9.68 -9.12 -11.24
N ARG A 228 10.18 -9.33 -12.47
CA ARG A 228 11.21 -8.46 -13.06
C ARG A 228 10.70 -7.02 -13.24
N VAL A 229 9.48 -6.84 -13.74
CA VAL A 229 8.89 -5.50 -13.89
C VAL A 229 8.72 -4.85 -12.52
N ALA A 230 8.17 -5.57 -11.53
CA ALA A 230 8.03 -5.07 -10.17
C ALA A 230 9.38 -4.68 -9.54
N ALA A 231 10.43 -5.49 -9.74
CA ALA A 231 11.77 -5.19 -9.27
C ALA A 231 12.36 -3.94 -9.94
N LEU A 232 12.15 -3.76 -11.26
CA LEU A 232 12.59 -2.57 -11.99
C LEU A 232 11.84 -1.31 -11.54
N VAL A 233 10.53 -1.41 -11.29
CA VAL A 233 9.70 -0.31 -10.76
C VAL A 233 10.18 0.07 -9.36
N ALA A 234 10.42 -0.90 -8.47
CA ALA A 234 10.95 -0.65 -7.14
C ALA A 234 12.34 0.00 -7.18
N ALA A 235 13.23 -0.51 -8.03
CA ALA A 235 14.56 0.08 -8.23
C ALA A 235 14.49 1.51 -8.76
N ALA A 236 13.59 1.78 -9.72
CA ALA A 236 13.34 3.13 -10.22
C ALA A 236 12.79 4.05 -9.11
N GLY A 237 11.88 3.55 -8.27
CA GLY A 237 11.37 4.27 -7.10
C GLY A 237 12.49 4.67 -6.13
N PHE A 238 13.37 3.75 -5.74
CA PHE A 238 14.53 4.05 -4.89
C PHE A 238 15.52 5.03 -5.56
N ALA A 239 15.74 4.90 -6.87
CA ALA A 239 16.58 5.82 -7.61
C ALA A 239 15.98 7.25 -7.62
N VAL A 240 14.68 7.38 -7.86
CA VAL A 240 13.96 8.67 -7.79
C VAL A 240 14.05 9.25 -6.38
N GLN A 241 13.86 8.45 -5.34
CA GLN A 241 14.01 8.89 -3.95
C GLN A 241 15.43 9.40 -3.67
N GLY A 242 16.46 8.63 -4.00
CA GLY A 242 17.86 9.00 -3.80
C GLY A 242 18.26 10.28 -4.56
N VAL A 243 17.88 10.38 -5.83
CA VAL A 243 18.11 11.58 -6.66
C VAL A 243 17.37 12.79 -6.11
N THR A 244 16.13 12.62 -5.67
CA THR A 244 15.33 13.71 -5.07
C THR A 244 15.99 14.23 -3.80
N VAL A 245 16.38 13.35 -2.88
CA VAL A 245 17.07 13.75 -1.65
C VAL A 245 18.37 14.50 -1.96
N ALA A 246 19.20 13.97 -2.87
CA ALA A 246 20.44 14.62 -3.28
C ALA A 246 20.19 16.00 -3.90
N ALA A 247 19.18 16.13 -4.78
CA ALA A 247 18.83 17.38 -5.44
C ALA A 247 18.26 18.42 -4.46
N VAL A 248 17.44 18.00 -3.48
CA VAL A 248 16.89 18.86 -2.42
C VAL A 248 18.02 19.41 -1.55
N VAL A 249 18.94 18.55 -1.09
CA VAL A 249 20.08 18.98 -0.29
C VAL A 249 20.98 19.92 -1.08
N TRP A 250 21.28 19.59 -2.32
CA TRP A 250 22.10 20.44 -3.19
C TRP A 250 21.47 21.81 -3.43
N ALA A 251 20.15 21.87 -3.67
CA ALA A 251 19.41 23.13 -3.79
C ALA A 251 19.45 23.94 -2.48
N GLY A 252 19.32 23.28 -1.33
CA GLY A 252 19.46 23.90 -0.02
C GLY A 252 20.86 24.51 0.20
N LEU A 253 21.92 23.75 -0.09
CA LEU A 253 23.30 24.23 0.05
C LEU A 253 23.61 25.39 -0.91
N ARG A 254 23.11 25.33 -2.16
CA ARG A 254 23.19 26.44 -3.13
C ARG A 254 22.53 27.72 -2.63
N ALA A 255 21.45 27.59 -1.85
CA ALA A 255 20.71 28.72 -1.28
C ALA A 255 21.31 29.22 0.05
N GLY A 256 22.42 28.65 0.52
CA GLY A 256 23.10 29.07 1.75
C GLY A 256 22.45 28.55 3.04
N VAL A 257 21.65 27.48 2.96
CA VAL A 257 21.08 26.82 4.14
C VAL A 257 22.22 26.22 4.99
N ASP A 258 22.12 26.39 6.30
CA ASP A 258 23.10 25.88 7.25
C ASP A 258 23.07 24.34 7.35
N GLY A 259 24.07 23.75 8.00
CA GLY A 259 24.16 22.29 8.14
C GLY A 259 22.95 21.65 8.83
N VAL A 260 22.29 22.38 9.73
CA VAL A 260 21.08 21.90 10.42
C VAL A 260 19.89 21.88 9.46
N GLY A 261 19.66 22.96 8.72
CA GLY A 261 18.61 23.01 7.70
C GLY A 261 18.84 21.96 6.61
N ALA A 262 20.09 21.72 6.19
CA ALA A 262 20.41 20.68 5.21
C ALA A 262 20.04 19.26 5.71
N ALA A 263 20.28 18.95 6.99
CA ALA A 263 19.88 17.68 7.59
C ALA A 263 18.35 17.53 7.66
N VAL A 264 17.62 18.59 8.01
CA VAL A 264 16.15 18.60 8.01
C VAL A 264 15.61 18.40 6.61
N LEU A 265 16.16 19.10 5.61
CA LEU A 265 15.78 18.97 4.20
C LEU A 265 16.00 17.53 3.70
N ALA A 266 17.15 16.93 3.99
CA ALA A 266 17.48 15.57 3.57
C ALA A 266 16.48 14.53 4.10
N LEU A 267 16.24 14.55 5.42
CA LEU A 267 15.40 13.55 6.08
C LEU A 267 13.90 13.78 5.83
N THR A 268 13.48 15.04 5.69
CA THR A 268 12.09 15.35 5.29
C THR A 268 11.82 14.91 3.86
N ALA A 269 12.75 15.16 2.93
CA ALA A 269 12.63 14.70 1.54
C ALA A 269 12.59 13.16 1.45
N LEU A 270 13.42 12.48 2.23
CA LEU A 270 13.46 11.02 2.29
C LEU A 270 12.10 10.44 2.68
N VAL A 271 11.53 10.91 3.79
CA VAL A 271 10.24 10.43 4.32
C VAL A 271 9.07 10.82 3.42
N ALA A 272 9.07 12.04 2.87
CA ALA A 272 7.99 12.51 2.00
C ALA A 272 7.89 11.64 0.75
N VAL A 273 9.01 11.29 0.10
CA VAL A 273 9.01 10.40 -1.05
C VAL A 273 8.69 8.95 -0.65
N GLU A 274 9.21 8.46 0.47
CA GLU A 274 8.92 7.11 0.98
C GLU A 274 7.43 6.87 1.22
N SER A 275 6.72 7.87 1.73
CA SER A 275 5.27 7.77 1.97
C SER A 275 4.43 7.60 0.69
N VAL A 276 5.00 7.95 -0.47
CA VAL A 276 4.32 7.95 -1.77
C VAL A 276 4.69 6.74 -2.62
N LEU A 277 5.88 6.13 -2.40
CA LEU A 277 6.33 4.93 -3.11
C LEU A 277 5.37 3.73 -3.08
N PRO A 278 4.63 3.44 -1.98
CA PRO A 278 3.68 2.33 -1.95
C PRO A 278 2.47 2.49 -2.88
N LEU A 279 2.29 3.67 -3.49
CA LEU A 279 1.25 3.91 -4.50
C LEU A 279 1.64 3.42 -5.91
N ALA A 280 2.90 3.02 -6.11
CA ALA A 280 3.43 2.49 -7.37
C ALA A 280 3.38 0.96 -7.46
#